data_AF-A0A6A3IY80-F1
#
_entry.id   AF-A0A6A3IY80-F1
#
_cell.length_a   1.000
_cell.length_b   1.000
_cell.length_c   1.000
_cell.angle_alpha   90.00
_cell.angle_beta   90.00
_cell.angle_gamma   90.00
#
_symmetry.space_group_name_H-M   'P 1'
#
loop_
_entity.id
_entity.type
_entity.pdbx_description
1 polymer ?
#
loop_
_entity_poly.entity_id
_entity_poly.type
_entity_poly.pdbx_seq_one_letter_code
_entity_poly.pdbx_strand_id
1 'polypeptide(L)'
;MSNKRFTVNPFADLTLTDKDRAELVNISEALVQTKLEEYENYLNNEKRVDLNRWKKFASSGATTSYLERKKSNPESKLPELLMWSNG
;
A
#
# COMPACT_ATOMS: atom_id res chain seq x y z
N MET A 1 -12.19 33.36 -17.06
CA MET A 1 -12.36 31.93 -17.36
C MET A 1 -12.87 31.24 -16.10
N SER A 2 -14.07 30.65 -16.13
CA SER A 2 -14.74 30.15 -14.92
C SER A 2 -14.17 28.81 -14.44
N ASN A 3 -13.55 28.85 -13.27
CA ASN A 3 -12.88 27.74 -12.59
C ASN A 3 -13.89 26.82 -11.87
N LYS A 4 -14.72 26.10 -12.65
CA LYS A 4 -15.91 25.39 -12.14
C LYS A 4 -15.97 23.90 -12.52
N ARG A 5 -14.82 23.24 -12.72
CA ARG A 5 -14.77 21.91 -13.36
C ARG A 5 -14.59 20.69 -12.44
N PHE A 6 -14.41 20.85 -11.13
CA PHE A 6 -14.00 19.70 -10.28
C PHE A 6 -14.72 19.55 -8.94
N THR A 7 -15.85 20.23 -8.70
CA THR A 7 -16.54 20.17 -7.39
C THR A 7 -17.63 19.09 -7.29
N VAL A 8 -17.92 18.34 -8.34
CA VAL A 8 -18.96 17.31 -8.31
C VAL A 8 -18.29 15.95 -8.34
N ASN A 9 -18.49 15.15 -7.30
CA ASN A 9 -18.08 13.75 -7.26
C ASN A 9 -18.74 13.02 -8.45
N PRO A 10 -17.97 12.46 -9.40
CA PRO A 10 -18.56 11.77 -10.56
C PRO A 10 -19.10 10.38 -10.22
N PHE A 11 -18.89 9.90 -8.99
CA PHE A 11 -19.34 8.60 -8.54
C PHE A 11 -20.65 8.72 -7.76
N ALA A 12 -21.51 7.70 -7.92
CA ALA A 12 -22.73 7.59 -7.14
C ALA A 12 -22.41 7.42 -5.64
N ASP A 13 -23.38 7.75 -4.80
CA ASP A 13 -23.24 7.56 -3.36
C ASP A 13 -22.99 6.08 -3.02
N LEU A 14 -21.94 5.84 -2.26
CA LEU A 14 -21.59 4.50 -1.81
C LEU A 14 -22.48 4.11 -0.62
N THR A 15 -23.43 3.21 -0.86
CA THR A 15 -24.25 2.62 0.20
C THR A 15 -23.70 1.26 0.59
N LEU A 16 -23.18 1.15 1.81
CA LEU A 16 -22.67 -0.11 2.36
C LEU A 16 -23.72 -0.76 3.25
N THR A 17 -23.98 -2.05 3.02
CA THR A 17 -24.74 -2.89 3.95
C THR A 17 -23.94 -3.14 5.24
N ASP A 18 -24.60 -3.59 6.30
CA ASP A 18 -23.91 -3.96 7.54
C ASP A 18 -22.89 -5.08 7.32
N LYS A 19 -23.18 -5.99 6.38
CA LYS A 19 -22.25 -7.04 5.97
C LYS A 19 -20.99 -6.44 5.31
N ASP A 20 -21.16 -5.52 4.36
CA ASP A 20 -20.01 -4.89 3.68
C ASP A 20 -19.14 -4.13 4.67
N ARG A 21 -19.75 -3.46 5.66
CA ARG A 21 -19.02 -2.76 6.73
C ARG A 21 -18.20 -3.74 7.58
N ALA A 22 -18.80 -4.86 7.99
CA ALA A 22 -18.09 -5.89 8.73
C ALA A 22 -16.92 -6.48 7.91
N GLU A 23 -17.12 -6.69 6.61
CA GLU A 23 -16.07 -7.19 5.72
C GLU A 23 -14.91 -6.18 5.56
N LEU A 24 -15.21 -4.89 5.43
CA LEU A 24 -14.19 -3.84 5.41
C LEU A 24 -13.38 -3.79 6.71
N VAL A 25 -14.03 -3.99 7.87
CA VAL A 25 -13.33 -4.10 9.16
C VAL A 25 -12.38 -5.30 9.14
N ASN A 26 -12.86 -6.48 8.75
CA ASN A 26 -12.03 -7.69 8.68
C ASN A 26 -10.82 -7.52 7.74
N ILE A 27 -11.02 -6.88 6.57
CA ILE A 27 -9.93 -6.56 5.64
C ILE A 27 -8.93 -5.61 6.31
N SER A 28 -9.41 -4.58 7.01
CA SER A 28 -8.54 -3.62 7.70
C SER A 28 -7.71 -4.29 8.80
N GLU A 29 -8.32 -5.16 9.60
CA GLU A 29 -7.65 -5.91 10.65
C GLU A 29 -6.57 -6.83 10.07
N ALA A 30 -6.88 -7.57 8.99
CA ALA A 30 -5.92 -8.43 8.32
C ALA A 30 -4.71 -7.66 7.77
N LEU A 31 -4.95 -6.47 7.18
CA LEU A 31 -3.88 -5.60 6.68
C LEU A 31 -3.01 -5.07 7.82
N VAL A 32 -3.62 -4.57 8.90
CA VAL A 32 -2.89 -4.05 10.06
C VAL A 32 -2.05 -5.16 10.71
N GLN A 33 -2.63 -6.33 10.94
CA GLN A 33 -1.93 -7.46 11.54
C GLN A 33 -0.72 -7.88 10.70
N THR A 34 -0.91 -8.04 9.39
CA THR A 34 0.18 -8.42 8.48
C THR A 34 1.31 -7.37 8.48
N LYS A 35 0.96 -6.08 8.45
CA LYS A 35 1.97 -5.00 8.47
C LYS A 35 2.64 -4.82 9.82
N LEU A 36 1.94 -5.12 10.91
CA LEU A 36 2.53 -5.11 12.24
C LEU A 36 3.61 -6.19 12.36
N GLU A 37 3.33 -7.42 11.92
CA GLU A 37 4.32 -8.51 11.93
C GLU A 37 5.55 -8.19 11.06
N GLU A 38 5.36 -7.63 9.86
CA GLU A 38 6.48 -7.16 9.02
C GLU A 38 7.32 -6.08 9.73
N TYR A 39 6.67 -5.16 10.44
CA TYR A 39 7.33 -4.07 11.16
C TYR A 39 8.10 -4.58 12.40
N GLU A 40 7.52 -5.48 13.17
CA GLU A 40 8.19 -6.12 14.32
C GLU A 40 9.43 -6.89 13.88
N ASN A 41 9.36 -7.63 12.78
CA ASN A 41 10.51 -8.30 12.19
C ASN A 41 11.60 -7.31 11.78
N TYR A 42 11.23 -6.16 11.21
CA TYR A 42 12.18 -5.10 10.88
C TYR A 42 12.84 -4.49 12.13
N LEU A 43 12.08 -4.26 13.20
CA LEU A 43 12.62 -3.79 14.48
C LEU A 43 13.62 -4.78 15.08
N ASN A 44 13.31 -6.07 15.04
CA ASN A 44 14.15 -7.14 15.57
C ASN A 44 15.44 -7.35 14.74
N ASN A 45 15.44 -6.99 13.45
CA ASN A 45 16.61 -7.08 12.57
C ASN A 45 17.45 -5.78 12.55
N GLU A 46 17.53 -5.08 13.69
CA GLU A 46 18.26 -3.81 13.83
C GLU A 46 17.88 -2.75 12.78
N LYS A 47 16.62 -2.76 12.31
CA LYS A 47 16.10 -1.81 11.31
C LYS A 47 16.88 -1.85 9.99
N ARG A 48 17.44 -3.01 9.61
CA ARG A 48 18.16 -3.19 8.34
C ARG A 48 17.21 -3.53 7.20
N VAL A 49 17.45 -2.90 6.06
CA VAL A 49 16.75 -3.22 4.79
C VAL A 49 17.48 -4.35 4.09
N ASP A 50 16.75 -5.42 3.73
CA ASP A 50 17.29 -6.47 2.88
C ASP A 50 17.46 -5.97 1.44
N LEU A 51 18.70 -5.65 1.05
CA LEU A 51 19.04 -5.13 -0.27
C LEU A 51 18.96 -6.18 -1.41
N ASN A 52 18.86 -7.48 -1.06
CA ASN A 52 18.61 -8.55 -2.01
C ASN A 52 17.14 -8.62 -2.42
N ARG A 53 16.24 -8.23 -1.52
CA ARG A 53 14.79 -8.11 -1.77
C ARG A 53 14.41 -6.71 -2.26
N TRP A 54 15.02 -5.66 -1.72
CA TRP A 54 14.64 -4.27 -1.96
C TRP A 54 15.73 -3.51 -2.74
N LYS A 55 15.35 -2.85 -3.84
CA LYS A 55 16.23 -1.95 -4.61
C LYS A 55 15.98 -0.52 -4.16
N LYS A 56 17.04 0.21 -3.79
CA LYS A 56 16.94 1.65 -3.51
C LYS A 56 16.38 2.37 -4.74
N PHE A 57 15.34 3.17 -4.54
CA PHE A 57 14.64 3.89 -5.59
C PHE A 57 14.93 5.39 -5.56
N ALA A 58 14.82 6.00 -4.38
CA ALA A 58 15.04 7.43 -4.20
C ALA A 58 15.54 7.73 -2.78
N SER A 59 16.19 8.89 -2.63
CA SER A 59 16.45 9.49 -1.32
C SER A 59 16.07 10.95 -1.37
N SER A 60 15.44 11.44 -0.31
CA SER A 60 15.12 12.86 -0.11
C SER A 60 15.33 13.20 1.36
N GLY A 61 16.25 14.12 1.64
CA GLY A 61 16.67 14.43 3.00
C GLY A 61 17.12 13.18 3.76
N ALA A 62 16.51 12.94 4.92
CA ALA A 62 16.78 11.76 5.76
C ALA A 62 15.99 10.50 5.34
N THR A 63 15.10 10.60 4.35
CA THR A 63 14.24 9.49 3.92
C THR A 63 14.85 8.78 2.72
N THR A 64 14.92 7.45 2.80
CA THR A 64 15.27 6.60 1.64
C THR A 64 14.12 5.67 1.33
N SER A 65 13.67 5.71 0.08
CA SER A 65 12.59 4.86 -0.44
C SER A 65 13.18 3.71 -1.23
N TYR A 66 12.60 2.52 -1.05
CA TYR A 66 13.00 1.30 -1.73
C TYR A 66 11.81 0.71 -2.48
N LEU A 67 12.08 0.06 -3.60
CA LEU A 67 11.12 -0.74 -4.36
C LEU A 67 11.45 -2.21 -4.22
N GLU A 68 10.44 -3.04 -4.04
CA GLU A 68 10.62 -4.48 -4.02
C GLU A 68 11.13 -4.92 -5.39
N ARG A 69 12.22 -5.69 -5.41
CA ARG A 69 12.72 -6.29 -6.63
C ARG A 69 11.69 -7.34 -7.06
N LYS A 70 11.29 -7.31 -8.33
CA LYS A 70 10.48 -8.37 -8.97
C LYS A 70 11.27 -9.70 -8.98
N LYS A 71 11.40 -10.35 -7.84
CA LYS A 71 11.29 -11.81 -7.80
C LYS A 71 9.81 -12.01 -7.54
N SER A 72 9.10 -12.62 -8.50
CA SER A 72 7.69 -12.97 -8.34
C SER A 72 7.52 -13.55 -6.95
N ASN A 73 6.82 -12.84 -6.06
CA ASN A 73 6.31 -13.46 -4.86
C ASN A 73 4.99 -14.10 -5.30
N PRO A 74 4.96 -15.41 -5.60
CA PRO A 74 3.73 -16.08 -6.00
C PRO A 74 2.65 -16.01 -4.91
N GLU A 75 3.00 -15.61 -3.68
CA GLU A 75 2.07 -15.45 -2.55
C GLU A 75 1.66 -13.99 -2.27
N SER A 76 2.12 -13.02 -3.08
CA SER A 76 1.70 -11.63 -2.88
C SER A 76 0.21 -11.47 -3.20
N LYS A 77 -0.61 -11.23 -2.16
CA LYS A 77 -2.07 -11.01 -2.28
C LYS A 77 -2.45 -9.58 -2.71
N LEU A 78 -1.46 -8.74 -3.00
CA LEU A 78 -1.68 -7.34 -3.38
C LEU A 78 -1.93 -7.28 -4.89
N PRO A 79 -3.06 -6.71 -5.35
CA PRO A 79 -3.38 -6.65 -6.78
C PRO A 79 -2.27 -5.95 -7.57
N GLU A 80 -1.76 -6.60 -8.62
CA GLU A 80 -0.74 -6.03 -9.54
C GLU A 80 -1.13 -4.65 -10.08
N LEU A 81 -2.42 -4.35 -10.13
CA LEU A 81 -2.98 -3.05 -10.57
C LEU A 81 -2.47 -1.86 -9.73
N LEU A 82 -2.11 -2.07 -8.46
CA LEU A 82 -1.56 -1.02 -7.60
C LEU A 82 -0.06 -0.78 -7.82
N MET A 83 0.59 -1.58 -8.67
CA MET A 83 2.04 -1.59 -8.84
C MET A 83 2.53 -0.79 -10.07
N TRP A 84 1.65 -0.14 -10.85
CA TRP A 84 2.05 0.64 -12.02
C TRP A 84 1.30 1.96 -12.22
N SER A 85 2.07 3.05 -12.14
CA SER A 85 1.91 4.26 -12.95
C SER A 85 3.32 4.73 -13.32
N ASN A 86 3.76 4.41 -14.53
CA ASN A 86 4.96 5.01 -15.12
C ASN A 86 4.51 5.82 -16.34
N GLY A 87 4.78 7.12 -16.30
CA GLY A 87 5.04 7.93 -17.50
C GLY A 87 6.53 7.90 -17.82
#